data_AF-A0A6I5I8I1-F1
#
_entry.id   AF-A0A6I5I8I1-F1
#
_cell.length_a   1.000
_cell.length_b   1.000
_cell.length_c   1.000
_cell.angle_alpha   90.00
_cell.angle_beta   90.00
_cell.angle_gamma   90.00
#
_symmetry.space_group_name_H-M   'P 1'
#
loop_
_entity.id
_entity.type
_entity.pdbx_description
1 polymer ?
#
loop_
_entity_poly.entity_id
_entity_poly.type
_entity_poly.pdbx_seq_one_letter_code
_entity_poly.pdbx_strand_id
1 'polypeptide(L)'
;MSQPPLTRSRIHAVVTAYLARHPDERDALAPLLSALDAADDPTARTTLPGHITCSAAVIDRAGRVLHVRHNASGGLLLTPGGHVEPGDATLLGAALREVEEETGIPAARLSHTAAFRAEPADIDVHEIEANPAKGEPAHRHYDFRFVLHLVPETVETTVRADEVSAVTWLPLAGTTCPALRAKLLAAPLGAAPEPLSASVLIRNDRGEYLLHLRDHYPGLIWEPGAWSVTGGGRERQDASLEATARRELREETGLVLPGLAPFAVEEAVSLDGTSHLIQVFAGRWNGDAAALPLTEGVMLAWFDPETMPRLRMAPSTLALIQRHARQAGPPKPVSGSGAVPRVVGVHLYLEREGKVLLGLRHPDSAYAGNVHHALAGHCERESAAACLAREAWEEAGLVVDPAGAELVHVVHVVDAAGGPPRIQLFLRAEARGEPAVYEPDRCVSWDWWPVDALPDPIVPYTRAAIEGVRAGRLFTEMGWEAA
;
A
#
# COMPACT_ATOMS: atom_id res chain seq x y z
N MET A 1 -3.77 19.03 -2.34
CA MET A 1 -3.58 19.40 -0.91
C MET A 1 -2.09 19.26 -0.64
N SER A 2 -1.46 20.35 -0.24
CA SER A 2 0.01 20.51 -0.20
C SER A 2 0.66 19.60 0.84
N GLN A 3 1.87 19.12 0.54
CA GLN A 3 2.73 18.48 1.53
C GLN A 3 2.82 19.36 2.79
N PRO A 4 2.93 18.77 3.99
CA PRO A 4 3.09 19.54 5.22
C PRO A 4 4.29 20.49 5.12
N PRO A 5 4.21 21.71 5.67
CA PRO A 5 5.20 22.77 5.47
C PRO A 5 6.60 22.33 5.92
N LEU A 6 7.62 22.97 5.35
CA LEU A 6 8.99 22.83 5.82
C LEU A 6 9.07 23.35 7.26
N THR A 7 9.41 22.46 8.21
CA THR A 7 9.52 22.82 9.62
C THR A 7 10.97 22.81 10.07
N ARG A 8 11.30 23.64 11.06
CA ARG A 8 12.61 23.65 11.71
C ARG A 8 13.04 22.27 12.22
N SER A 9 12.11 21.49 12.77
CA SER A 9 12.39 20.11 13.23
C SER A 9 12.82 19.20 12.08
N ARG A 10 12.23 19.34 10.89
CA ARG A 10 12.64 18.60 9.69
C ARG A 10 14.02 19.03 9.21
N ILE A 11 14.31 20.33 9.19
CA ILE A 11 15.64 20.83 8.83
C ILE A 11 16.69 20.30 9.82
N HIS A 12 16.40 20.32 11.12
CA HIS A 12 17.27 19.76 12.15
C HIS A 12 17.53 18.27 11.92
N ALA A 13 16.50 17.50 11.53
CA ALA A 13 16.67 16.08 11.18
C ALA A 13 17.59 15.88 9.97
N VAL A 14 17.46 16.71 8.92
CA VAL A 14 18.34 16.68 7.74
C VAL A 14 19.79 16.98 8.14
N VAL A 15 20.04 18.05 8.91
CA VAL A 15 21.40 18.41 9.37
C VAL A 15 21.99 17.35 10.29
N THR A 16 21.17 16.75 11.16
CA THR A 16 21.61 15.66 12.05
C THR A 16 22.03 14.43 11.24
N ALA A 17 21.22 14.02 10.26
CA ALA A 17 21.55 12.91 9.37
C ALA A 17 22.81 13.19 8.54
N TYR A 18 22.96 14.44 8.08
CA TYR A 18 24.15 14.88 7.37
C TYR A 18 25.42 14.79 8.24
N LEU A 19 25.39 15.34 9.46
CA LEU A 19 26.53 15.32 10.39
C LEU A 19 26.87 13.92 10.90
N ALA A 20 25.91 12.99 10.90
CA ALA A 20 26.21 11.58 11.17
C ALA A 20 27.11 10.96 10.09
N ARG A 21 27.05 11.46 8.84
CA ARG A 21 27.91 11.04 7.72
C ARG A 21 29.20 11.85 7.63
N HIS A 22 29.15 13.12 8.01
CA HIS A 22 30.26 14.08 7.92
C HIS A 22 30.57 14.71 9.29
N PRO A 23 31.02 13.94 10.28
CA PRO A 23 31.21 14.42 11.65
C PRO A 23 32.24 15.55 11.75
N ASP A 24 33.26 15.53 10.89
CA ASP A 24 34.34 16.52 10.86
C ASP A 24 33.87 17.93 10.42
N GLU A 25 32.67 18.03 9.84
CA GLU A 25 32.10 19.31 9.37
C GLU A 25 31.26 20.02 10.45
N ARG A 26 31.13 19.42 11.65
CA ARG A 26 30.34 19.98 12.75
C ARG A 26 30.76 21.40 13.12
N ASP A 27 32.07 21.66 13.21
CA ASP A 27 32.58 22.97 13.60
C ASP A 27 32.30 24.02 12.52
N ALA A 28 32.41 23.63 11.24
CA ALA A 28 32.08 24.50 10.11
C ALA A 28 30.58 24.83 10.07
N LEU A 29 29.72 23.89 10.47
CA LEU A 29 28.26 24.06 10.54
C LEU A 29 27.75 24.65 11.86
N ALA A 30 28.62 25.01 12.80
CA ALA A 30 28.21 25.61 14.09
C ALA A 30 27.30 26.85 13.94
N PRO A 31 27.53 27.78 12.97
CA PRO A 31 26.62 28.90 12.74
C PRO A 31 25.21 28.48 12.32
N LEU A 32 25.10 27.48 11.44
CA LEU A 32 23.81 26.91 11.01
C LEU A 32 23.09 26.26 12.21
N LEU A 33 23.81 25.47 13.01
CA LEU A 33 23.22 24.85 14.20
C LEU A 33 22.66 25.91 15.17
N SER A 34 23.40 27.00 15.40
CA SER A 34 22.93 28.12 16.22
C SER A 34 21.71 28.82 15.61
N ALA A 35 21.67 28.99 14.28
CA ALA A 35 20.51 29.54 13.59
C ALA A 35 19.27 28.62 13.68
N LEU A 36 19.47 27.30 13.68
CA LEU A 36 18.40 26.32 13.89
C LEU A 36 17.87 26.31 15.33
N ASP A 37 18.69 26.66 16.31
CA ASP A 37 18.27 26.76 17.71
C ASP A 37 17.63 28.13 18.04
N ALA A 38 17.80 29.13 17.17
CA ALA A 38 17.26 30.47 17.34
C ALA A 38 15.73 30.54 17.11
N ALA A 39 15.10 31.65 17.53
CA ALA A 39 13.67 31.84 17.39
C ALA A 39 13.24 32.14 15.94
N ASP A 40 14.05 32.86 15.18
CA ASP A 40 13.75 33.33 13.83
C ASP A 40 13.77 32.21 12.78
N ASP A 41 12.93 32.34 11.76
CA ASP A 41 12.84 31.34 10.68
C ASP A 41 14.17 31.26 9.89
N PRO A 42 14.90 30.14 9.94
CA PRO A 42 16.21 30.03 9.29
C PRO A 42 16.13 30.03 7.77
N THR A 43 14.95 29.88 7.16
CA THR A 43 14.77 29.93 5.69
C THR A 43 14.42 31.33 5.18
N ALA A 44 14.05 32.26 6.06
CA ALA A 44 13.67 33.60 5.64
C ALA A 44 14.90 34.42 5.27
N ARG A 45 14.87 35.05 4.08
CA ARG A 45 15.93 35.95 3.59
C ARG A 45 16.24 37.13 4.52
N THR A 46 15.27 37.51 5.37
CA THR A 46 15.43 38.56 6.37
C THR A 46 16.19 38.12 7.63
N THR A 47 16.44 36.82 7.79
CA THR A 47 17.11 36.27 8.97
C THR A 47 18.62 36.50 8.86
N LEU A 48 19.16 37.15 9.91
CA LEU A 48 20.57 37.52 10.05
C LEU A 48 21.14 36.87 11.31
N PRO A 49 22.46 36.57 11.35
CA PRO A 49 23.48 36.89 10.35
C PRO A 49 23.52 35.92 9.16
N GLY A 50 22.59 34.97 9.05
CA GLY A 50 22.50 34.10 7.88
C GLY A 50 21.23 33.28 7.83
N HIS A 51 20.96 32.74 6.65
CA HIS A 51 19.76 31.97 6.33
C HIS A 51 20.06 30.87 5.31
N ILE A 52 19.11 29.95 5.16
CA ILE A 52 19.22 28.75 4.35
C ILE A 52 18.95 29.06 2.87
N THR A 53 19.83 28.53 2.02
CA THR A 53 19.68 28.47 0.56
C THR A 53 19.81 27.02 0.10
N CYS A 54 19.40 26.72 -1.13
CA CYS A 54 19.37 25.38 -1.67
C CYS A 54 19.86 25.37 -3.11
N SER A 55 20.74 24.42 -3.43
CA SER A 55 21.35 24.27 -4.76
C SER A 55 21.33 22.81 -5.22
N ALA A 56 21.48 22.57 -6.52
CA ALA A 56 21.55 21.21 -7.06
C ALA A 56 22.66 21.02 -8.10
N ALA A 57 23.48 19.98 -7.89
CA ALA A 57 24.37 19.44 -8.90
C ALA A 57 23.62 18.42 -9.77
N VAL A 58 23.21 18.85 -10.96
CA VAL A 58 22.61 17.96 -11.97
C VAL A 58 23.73 17.33 -12.80
N ILE A 59 23.75 16.00 -12.88
CA ILE A 59 24.75 15.21 -13.62
C ILE A 59 24.10 14.62 -14.88
N ASP A 60 24.71 14.84 -16.04
CA ASP A 60 24.22 14.27 -17.31
C ASP A 60 24.74 12.85 -17.59
N ARG A 61 24.28 12.26 -18.71
CA ARG A 61 24.69 10.93 -19.18
C ARG A 61 26.19 10.80 -19.50
N ALA A 62 26.92 11.91 -19.61
CA ALA A 62 28.35 11.95 -19.84
C ALA A 62 29.16 12.16 -18.54
N GLY A 63 28.50 12.22 -17.38
CA GLY A 63 29.15 12.48 -16.10
C GLY A 63 29.61 13.93 -15.93
N ARG A 64 28.94 14.88 -16.60
CA ARG A 64 29.19 16.32 -16.46
C ARG A 64 28.16 16.95 -15.54
N VAL A 65 28.56 17.95 -14.79
CA VAL A 65 27.77 18.70 -13.82
C VAL A 65 27.31 20.03 -14.42
N LEU A 66 26.02 20.29 -14.31
CA LEU A 66 25.37 21.53 -14.72
C LEU A 66 25.85 22.71 -13.89
N HIS A 67 26.28 23.78 -14.57
CA HIS A 67 26.63 25.05 -13.96
C HIS A 67 25.94 26.20 -14.70
N VAL A 68 25.61 27.24 -13.96
CA VAL A 68 25.06 28.51 -14.43
C VAL A 68 26.08 29.63 -14.21
N ARG A 69 26.12 30.60 -15.13
CA ARG A 69 26.87 31.84 -14.97
C ARG A 69 25.97 32.86 -14.27
N HIS A 70 26.15 33.01 -12.96
CA HIS A 70 25.26 33.80 -12.12
C HIS A 70 25.62 35.30 -12.17
N ASN A 71 24.66 36.13 -12.60
CA ASN A 71 24.88 37.55 -12.88
C ASN A 71 25.19 38.35 -11.60
N ALA A 72 24.46 38.11 -10.51
CA ALA A 72 24.63 38.86 -9.27
C ALA A 72 25.93 38.53 -8.51
N SER A 73 26.57 37.40 -8.84
CA SER A 73 27.90 37.03 -8.31
C SER A 73 29.08 37.60 -9.11
N GLY A 74 28.83 38.48 -10.08
CA GLY A 74 29.88 38.95 -10.98
C GLY A 74 30.30 37.92 -12.03
N GLY A 75 29.41 36.97 -12.35
CA GLY A 75 29.63 35.99 -13.42
C GLY A 75 30.39 34.73 -12.99
N LEU A 76 30.38 34.37 -11.70
CA LEU A 76 30.87 33.07 -11.24
C LEU A 76 30.07 31.93 -11.86
N LEU A 77 30.74 30.80 -12.07
CA LEU A 77 30.10 29.55 -12.47
C LEU A 77 29.74 28.77 -11.22
N LEU A 78 28.45 28.56 -10.98
CA LEU A 78 27.89 27.91 -9.80
C LEU A 78 26.92 26.81 -10.23
N THR A 79 26.62 25.85 -9.35
CA THR A 79 25.44 25.00 -9.54
C THR A 79 24.17 25.85 -9.44
N PRO A 80 23.08 25.53 -10.16
CA PRO A 80 21.82 26.24 -9.98
C PRO A 80 21.34 26.17 -8.54
N GLY A 81 20.79 27.28 -8.04
CA GLY A 81 20.37 27.37 -6.65
C GLY A 81 20.02 28.78 -6.19
N GLY A 82 19.30 28.86 -5.08
CA GLY A 82 18.73 30.11 -4.58
C GLY A 82 18.09 30.00 -3.20
N HIS A 83 17.21 30.94 -2.90
CA HIS A 83 16.59 31.05 -1.58
C HIS A 83 15.42 30.07 -1.44
N VAL A 84 15.13 29.67 -0.22
CA VAL A 84 13.88 28.94 0.06
C VAL A 84 12.71 29.93 0.06
N GLU A 85 11.68 29.62 -0.72
CA GLU A 85 10.47 30.44 -0.83
C GLU A 85 9.30 29.90 0.01
N PRO A 86 8.31 30.73 0.38
CA PRO A 86 7.15 30.28 1.16
C PRO A 86 6.33 29.14 0.52
N GLY A 87 6.46 28.93 -0.79
CA GLY A 87 5.81 27.83 -1.52
C GLY A 87 6.56 26.50 -1.44
N ASP A 88 7.82 26.49 -1.00
CA ASP A 88 8.66 25.30 -1.00
C ASP A 88 8.29 24.36 0.16
N ALA A 89 7.83 23.15 -0.18
CA ALA A 89 7.47 22.15 0.82
C ALA A 89 8.69 21.47 1.45
N THR A 90 9.82 21.43 0.74
CA THR A 90 11.07 20.79 1.17
C THR A 90 12.29 21.57 0.68
N LEU A 91 13.44 21.39 1.32
CA LEU A 91 14.72 21.97 0.86
C LEU A 91 15.11 21.48 -0.54
N LEU A 92 14.86 20.19 -0.84
CA LEU A 92 15.05 19.66 -2.18
C LEU A 92 14.08 20.32 -3.18
N GLY A 93 12.83 20.57 -2.78
CA GLY A 93 11.85 21.28 -3.59
C GLY A 93 12.32 22.67 -4.00
N ALA A 94 12.92 23.42 -3.07
CA ALA A 94 13.56 24.70 -3.36
C ALA A 94 14.69 24.55 -4.40
N ALA A 95 15.59 23.58 -4.22
CA ALA A 95 16.66 23.32 -5.19
C ALA A 95 16.13 22.91 -6.58
N LEU A 96 15.07 22.09 -6.64
CA LEU A 96 14.44 21.67 -7.89
C LEU A 96 13.78 22.84 -8.61
N ARG A 97 13.10 23.72 -7.87
CA ARG A 97 12.50 24.96 -8.40
C ARG A 97 13.58 25.85 -9.01
N GLU A 98 14.68 26.08 -8.31
CA GLU A 98 15.79 26.91 -8.80
C GLU A 98 16.45 26.32 -10.06
N VAL A 99 16.61 25.00 -10.15
CA VAL A 99 17.07 24.34 -11.39
C VAL A 99 16.12 24.64 -12.54
N GLU A 100 14.81 24.52 -12.32
CA GLU A 100 13.81 24.77 -13.35
C GLU A 100 13.77 26.25 -13.76
N GLU A 101 13.79 27.17 -12.80
CA GLU A 101 13.77 28.61 -13.05
C GLU A 101 15.02 29.06 -13.83
N GLU A 102 16.21 28.68 -13.38
CA GLU A 102 17.47 29.19 -13.96
C GLU A 102 17.87 28.51 -15.28
N THR A 103 17.43 27.27 -15.49
CA THR A 103 17.91 26.43 -16.61
C THR A 103 16.81 25.86 -17.50
N GLY A 104 15.55 25.96 -17.10
CA GLY A 104 14.40 25.40 -17.82
C GLY A 104 14.28 23.87 -17.74
N ILE A 105 15.11 23.20 -16.92
CA ILE A 105 15.05 21.74 -16.74
C ILE A 105 14.02 21.42 -15.66
N PRO A 106 12.87 20.80 -16.00
CA PRO A 106 11.84 20.53 -15.02
C PRO A 106 12.23 19.35 -14.12
N ALA A 107 11.73 19.33 -12.89
CA ALA A 107 12.00 18.27 -11.90
C ALA A 107 11.72 16.86 -12.46
N ALA A 108 10.68 16.69 -13.28
CA ALA A 108 10.31 15.41 -13.89
C ALA A 108 11.35 14.84 -14.87
N ARG A 109 12.40 15.61 -15.22
CA ARG A 109 13.55 15.14 -16.02
C ARG A 109 14.78 14.82 -15.15
N LEU A 110 14.65 14.94 -13.83
CA LEU A 110 15.70 14.70 -12.86
C LEU A 110 15.34 13.49 -12.02
N SER A 111 16.35 12.74 -11.60
CA SER A 111 16.19 11.58 -10.72
C SER A 111 17.23 11.62 -9.62
N HIS A 112 16.95 11.02 -8.47
CA HIS A 112 17.93 10.92 -7.41
C HIS A 112 19.10 10.00 -7.79
N THR A 113 20.21 10.15 -7.09
CA THR A 113 21.34 9.22 -7.16
C THR A 113 21.24 8.17 -6.05
N ALA A 114 21.75 6.95 -6.25
CA ALA A 114 21.79 5.96 -5.16
C ALA A 114 22.70 6.39 -4.00
N ALA A 115 23.76 7.15 -4.31
CA ALA A 115 24.72 7.64 -3.34
C ALA A 115 24.11 8.66 -2.36
N PHE A 116 23.33 9.62 -2.87
CA PHE A 116 22.82 10.74 -2.06
C PHE A 116 21.31 10.70 -1.81
N ARG A 117 20.52 10.06 -2.68
CA ARG A 117 19.06 9.95 -2.57
C ARG A 117 18.42 11.34 -2.47
N ALA A 118 17.52 11.54 -1.50
CA ALA A 118 16.90 12.84 -1.20
C ALA A 118 17.69 13.66 -0.16
N GLU A 119 18.88 13.20 0.25
CA GLU A 119 19.70 13.89 1.24
C GLU A 119 20.69 14.87 0.58
N PRO A 120 21.05 15.97 1.26
CA PRO A 120 22.10 16.85 0.76
C PRO A 120 23.45 16.10 0.74
N ALA A 121 24.17 16.30 -0.36
CA ALA A 121 25.53 15.83 -0.51
C ALA A 121 26.51 16.72 0.26
N ASP A 122 26.27 18.02 0.28
CA ASP A 122 27.10 19.05 0.90
C ASP A 122 26.20 20.10 1.59
N ILE A 123 26.64 20.63 2.73
CA ILE A 123 26.06 21.82 3.38
C ILE A 123 27.21 22.80 3.54
N ASP A 124 27.10 23.94 2.87
CA ASP A 124 28.17 24.93 2.80
C ASP A 124 27.78 26.22 3.52
N VAL A 125 28.75 26.82 4.20
CA VAL A 125 28.58 28.09 4.91
C VAL A 125 29.50 29.11 4.25
N HIS A 126 28.93 30.03 3.49
CA HIS A 126 29.70 31.07 2.80
C HIS A 126 29.14 32.47 3.05
N GLU A 127 30.05 33.44 3.04
CA GLU A 127 29.73 34.85 3.22
C GLU A 127 29.21 35.44 1.91
N ILE A 128 28.19 36.29 2.03
CA ILE A 128 27.63 37.12 0.98
C ILE A 128 27.98 38.57 1.30
N GLU A 129 28.61 39.24 0.33
CA GLU A 129 28.95 40.64 0.46
C GLU A 129 27.70 41.51 0.63
N ALA A 130 27.83 42.62 1.36
CA ALA A 130 26.76 43.57 1.48
C ALA A 130 26.35 44.09 0.09
N ASN A 131 25.05 44.17 -0.16
CA ASN A 131 24.48 44.77 -1.36
C ASN A 131 23.68 46.03 -0.98
N PRO A 132 24.31 47.21 -0.97
CA PRO A 132 23.65 48.46 -0.62
C PRO A 132 22.46 48.80 -1.52
N ALA A 133 22.49 48.38 -2.79
CA ALA A 133 21.40 48.65 -3.73
C ALA A 133 20.12 47.88 -3.39
N LYS A 134 20.24 46.72 -2.73
CA LYS A 134 19.13 45.92 -2.23
C LYS A 134 18.84 46.10 -0.73
N GLY A 135 19.63 46.94 -0.06
CA GLY A 135 19.54 47.12 1.40
C GLY A 135 19.95 45.89 2.20
N GLU A 136 20.74 45.00 1.61
CA GLU A 136 21.15 43.73 2.24
C GLU A 136 22.53 43.90 2.88
N PRO A 137 22.67 43.75 4.22
CA PRO A 137 23.98 43.75 4.86
C PRO A 137 24.76 42.50 4.50
N ALA A 138 26.05 42.48 4.81
CA ALA A 138 26.85 41.26 4.71
C ALA A 138 26.24 40.18 5.63
N HIS A 139 26.10 38.97 5.10
CA HIS A 139 25.42 37.87 5.78
C HIS A 139 25.95 36.53 5.26
N ARG A 140 25.46 35.43 5.81
CA ARG A 140 25.83 34.07 5.41
C ARG A 140 24.69 33.36 4.72
N HIS A 141 25.05 32.55 3.74
CA HIS A 141 24.19 31.49 3.24
C HIS A 141 24.60 30.15 3.85
N TYR A 142 23.59 29.39 4.29
CA TYR A 142 23.72 27.98 4.64
C TYR A 142 23.15 27.16 3.48
N ASP A 143 24.00 26.82 2.52
CA ASP A 143 23.60 26.28 1.22
C ASP A 143 23.53 24.75 1.25
N PHE A 144 22.31 24.20 1.15
CA PHE A 144 22.06 22.76 1.09
C PHE A 144 22.13 22.29 -0.36
N ARG A 145 23.13 21.46 -0.67
CA ARG A 145 23.43 21.05 -2.04
C ARG A 145 23.01 19.61 -2.30
N PHE A 146 22.08 19.43 -3.21
CA PHE A 146 21.55 18.13 -3.64
C PHE A 146 22.24 17.64 -4.91
N VAL A 147 22.16 16.34 -5.19
CA VAL A 147 22.77 15.72 -6.37
C VAL A 147 21.74 14.87 -7.09
N LEU A 148 21.54 15.17 -8.37
CA LEU A 148 20.51 14.58 -9.22
C LEU A 148 21.11 14.12 -10.55
N HIS A 149 20.54 13.09 -11.17
CA HIS A 149 20.82 12.70 -12.54
C HIS A 149 19.79 13.25 -13.50
N LEU A 150 20.26 13.74 -14.64
CA LEU A 150 19.43 13.98 -15.80
C LEU A 150 18.97 12.63 -16.38
N VAL A 151 17.66 12.45 -16.46
CA VAL A 151 17.05 11.23 -16.99
C VAL A 151 17.22 11.11 -18.50
N PRO A 152 16.84 12.09 -19.35
CA PRO A 152 17.05 11.98 -20.79
C PRO A 152 18.54 12.07 -21.16
N GLU A 153 18.89 11.60 -22.37
CA GLU A 153 20.26 11.73 -22.90
C GLU A 153 20.66 13.18 -23.14
N THR A 154 19.70 13.99 -23.56
CA THR A 154 19.87 15.42 -23.81
C THR A 154 18.66 16.19 -23.28
N VAL A 155 18.88 17.46 -22.96
CA VAL A 155 17.85 18.38 -22.54
C VAL A 155 18.13 19.76 -23.13
N GLU A 156 17.09 20.43 -23.59
CA GLU A 156 17.20 21.83 -23.96
C GLU A 156 17.21 22.69 -22.70
N THR A 157 18.11 23.66 -22.65
CA THR A 157 18.25 24.57 -21.52
C THR A 157 17.87 25.97 -21.95
N THR A 158 17.07 26.65 -21.15
CA THR A 158 16.73 28.06 -21.36
C THR A 158 17.23 28.85 -20.17
N VAL A 159 17.98 29.92 -20.42
CA VAL A 159 18.50 30.78 -19.35
C VAL A 159 17.47 31.81 -18.93
N ARG A 160 17.34 31.99 -17.62
CA ARG A 160 16.61 33.12 -17.04
C ARG A 160 17.51 34.36 -17.03
N ALA A 161 17.40 35.17 -18.07
CA ALA A 161 18.39 36.19 -18.40
C ALA A 161 18.62 37.27 -17.30
N ASP A 162 17.65 37.49 -16.41
CA ASP A 162 17.75 38.37 -15.24
C ASP A 162 18.71 37.83 -14.17
N GLU A 163 18.86 36.52 -14.03
CA GLU A 163 19.65 35.86 -12.98
C GLU A 163 20.90 35.16 -13.53
N VAL A 164 20.78 34.54 -14.69
CA VAL A 164 21.81 33.71 -15.32
C VAL A 164 22.07 34.15 -16.76
N SER A 165 23.35 34.26 -17.13
CA SER A 165 23.77 34.65 -18.49
C SER A 165 24.21 33.48 -19.37
N ALA A 166 24.46 32.31 -18.80
CA ALA A 166 24.84 31.10 -19.55
C ALA A 166 24.65 29.82 -18.74
N VAL A 167 24.43 28.71 -19.44
CA VAL A 167 24.49 27.35 -18.89
C VAL A 167 25.72 26.63 -19.47
N THR A 168 26.41 25.84 -18.65
CA THR A 168 27.58 25.06 -19.07
C THR A 168 27.64 23.72 -18.32
N TRP A 169 28.05 22.68 -19.02
CA TRP A 169 28.29 21.35 -18.46
C TRP A 169 29.79 21.14 -18.25
N LEU A 170 30.23 21.01 -17.00
CA LEU A 170 31.64 20.80 -16.65
C LEU A 170 31.87 19.33 -16.25
N PRO A 171 33.02 18.71 -16.53
CA PRO A 171 33.35 17.41 -15.94
C PRO A 171 33.24 17.46 -14.40
N LEU A 172 32.98 16.33 -13.73
CA LEU A 172 32.92 16.26 -12.25
C LEU A 172 34.14 16.91 -11.57
N ALA A 173 35.35 16.69 -12.09
CA ALA A 173 36.58 17.30 -11.59
C ALA A 173 36.66 18.83 -11.82
N GLY A 174 35.81 19.37 -12.69
CA GLY A 174 35.65 20.79 -12.98
C GLY A 174 34.58 21.49 -12.16
N THR A 175 33.83 20.78 -11.28
CA THR A 175 32.85 21.41 -10.38
C THR A 175 33.53 22.50 -9.56
N THR A 176 32.96 23.71 -9.57
CA THR A 176 33.66 24.91 -9.10
C THR A 176 33.80 24.97 -7.58
N CYS A 177 32.81 24.46 -6.84
CA CYS A 177 32.87 24.33 -5.39
C CYS A 177 33.83 23.20 -4.96
N PRO A 178 34.89 23.48 -4.17
CA PRO A 178 35.86 22.45 -3.75
C PRO A 178 35.28 21.34 -2.88
N ALA A 179 34.44 21.66 -1.89
CA ALA A 179 33.87 20.69 -0.95
C ALA A 179 32.90 19.74 -1.66
N LEU A 180 31.95 20.31 -2.41
CA LEU A 180 31.04 19.53 -3.26
C LEU A 180 31.82 18.67 -4.27
N ARG A 181 32.81 19.24 -4.97
CA ARG A 181 33.65 18.49 -5.92
C ARG A 181 34.33 17.28 -5.26
N ALA A 182 34.91 17.45 -4.07
CA ALA A 182 35.55 16.35 -3.36
C ALA A 182 34.56 15.22 -3.05
N LYS A 183 33.34 15.57 -2.61
CA LYS A 183 32.26 14.61 -2.30
C LYS A 183 31.72 13.91 -3.54
N LEU A 184 31.56 14.64 -4.64
CA LEU A 184 31.16 14.07 -5.93
C LEU A 184 32.21 13.08 -6.46
N LEU A 185 33.50 13.41 -6.36
CA LEU A 185 34.59 12.53 -6.80
C LEU A 185 34.76 11.29 -5.90
N ALA A 186 34.43 11.40 -4.61
CA ALA A 186 34.51 10.28 -3.66
C ALA A 186 33.30 9.34 -3.73
N ALA A 187 32.15 9.82 -4.23
CA ALA A 187 30.92 9.04 -4.32
C ALA A 187 30.93 8.09 -5.53
N PRO A 188 30.30 6.90 -5.43
CA PRO A 188 30.16 5.97 -6.53
C PRO A 188 29.06 6.43 -7.52
N LEU A 189 29.29 7.56 -8.18
CA LEU A 189 28.37 8.13 -9.14
C LEU A 189 28.59 7.47 -10.52
N GLY A 190 27.60 6.69 -10.96
CA GLY A 190 27.50 6.28 -12.37
C GLY A 190 27.07 7.46 -13.24
N ALA A 191 27.32 7.40 -14.56
CA ALA A 191 26.88 8.47 -15.47
C ALA A 191 25.38 8.35 -15.83
N ALA A 192 24.76 7.19 -15.63
CA ALA A 192 23.36 6.96 -15.96
C ALA A 192 22.50 6.87 -14.69
N PRO A 193 21.24 7.33 -14.74
CA PRO A 193 20.27 7.08 -13.69
C PRO A 193 20.03 5.57 -13.57
N GLU A 194 19.99 5.08 -12.35
CA GLU A 194 19.73 3.68 -12.02
C GLU A 194 18.42 3.54 -11.23
N PRO A 195 17.76 2.37 -11.26
CA PRO A 195 16.58 2.14 -10.43
C PRO A 195 16.92 2.24 -8.94
N LEU A 196 16.05 2.94 -8.20
CA LEU A 196 16.20 3.17 -6.75
C LEU A 196 15.11 2.46 -5.94
N SER A 197 14.26 1.70 -6.60
CA SER A 197 13.23 0.87 -6.01
C SER A 197 13.04 -0.39 -6.83
N ALA A 198 12.38 -1.37 -6.21
CA ALA A 198 12.00 -2.58 -6.90
C ALA A 198 10.59 -2.99 -6.55
N SER A 199 9.87 -3.51 -7.55
CA SER A 199 8.51 -4.01 -7.39
C SER A 199 8.38 -5.43 -7.90
N VAL A 200 7.44 -6.18 -7.33
CA VAL A 200 7.18 -7.58 -7.69
C VAL A 200 5.80 -7.72 -8.30
N LEU A 201 5.79 -8.15 -9.54
CA LEU A 201 4.60 -8.54 -10.27
C LEU A 201 4.41 -10.06 -10.13
N ILE A 202 3.35 -10.46 -9.43
CA ILE A 202 3.09 -11.86 -9.09
C ILE A 202 1.89 -12.35 -9.89
N ARG A 203 2.08 -13.41 -10.67
CA ARG A 203 1.03 -14.04 -11.47
C ARG A 203 0.78 -15.48 -11.01
N ASN A 204 -0.49 -15.88 -10.90
CA ASN A 204 -0.85 -17.27 -10.63
C ASN A 204 -1.08 -18.09 -11.91
N ASP A 205 -1.34 -19.39 -11.79
CA ASP A 205 -1.56 -20.26 -12.95
C ASP A 205 -2.90 -20.02 -13.65
N ARG A 206 -3.87 -19.38 -12.98
CA ARG A 206 -5.14 -18.91 -13.56
C ARG A 206 -4.98 -17.65 -14.40
N GLY A 207 -3.80 -17.04 -14.40
CA GLY A 207 -3.49 -15.84 -15.18
C GLY A 207 -3.79 -14.53 -14.47
N GLU A 208 -4.24 -14.58 -13.22
CA GLU A 208 -4.53 -13.41 -12.40
C GLU A 208 -3.25 -12.87 -11.75
N TYR A 209 -3.31 -11.61 -11.32
CA TYR A 209 -2.20 -10.92 -10.66
C TYR A 209 -2.56 -10.52 -9.24
N LEU A 210 -1.61 -10.70 -8.33
CA LEU A 210 -1.74 -10.29 -6.95
C LEU A 210 -1.48 -8.79 -6.87
N LEU A 211 -2.46 -8.02 -6.43
CA LEU A 211 -2.34 -6.59 -6.19
C LEU A 211 -2.61 -6.29 -4.72
N HIS A 212 -1.97 -5.24 -4.20
CA HIS A 212 -2.31 -4.66 -2.90
C HIS A 212 -3.13 -3.37 -3.10
N LEU A 213 -4.04 -3.09 -2.18
CA LEU A 213 -4.73 -1.81 -2.10
C LEU A 213 -3.95 -0.90 -1.16
N ARG A 214 -3.38 0.18 -1.68
CA ARG A 214 -2.56 1.12 -0.89
C ARG A 214 -3.39 1.87 0.14
N ASP A 215 -2.78 2.20 1.27
CA ASP A 215 -3.42 3.05 2.28
C ASP A 215 -3.82 4.42 1.71
N HIS A 216 -4.86 5.02 2.28
CA HIS A 216 -5.35 6.31 1.84
C HIS A 216 -4.77 7.45 2.67
N TYR A 217 -3.48 7.74 2.48
CA TYR A 217 -2.78 8.89 3.06
C TYR A 217 -2.31 9.89 1.98
N PRO A 218 -3.18 10.78 1.49
CA PRO A 218 -2.84 11.76 0.45
C PRO A 218 -1.65 12.66 0.81
N GLY A 219 -0.72 12.81 -0.14
CA GLY A 219 0.48 13.64 0.02
C GLY A 219 1.63 12.98 0.79
N LEU A 220 1.39 11.80 1.39
CA LEU A 220 2.41 10.98 2.04
C LEU A 220 2.69 9.70 1.24
N ILE A 221 1.63 9.13 0.65
CA ILE A 221 1.70 7.92 -0.16
C ILE A 221 1.48 8.27 -1.63
N TRP A 222 2.30 7.69 -2.49
CA TRP A 222 2.10 7.72 -3.94
C TRP A 222 0.84 6.91 -4.31
N GLU A 223 -0.06 7.53 -5.08
CA GLU A 223 -1.38 6.98 -5.46
C GLU A 223 -2.20 6.37 -4.29
N PRO A 224 -2.62 7.19 -3.31
CA PRO A 224 -3.28 6.73 -2.09
C PRO A 224 -4.66 6.12 -2.40
N GLY A 225 -4.93 4.91 -1.89
CA GLY A 225 -6.18 4.18 -2.16
C GLY A 225 -6.31 3.65 -3.59
N ALA A 226 -5.18 3.43 -4.27
CA ALA A 226 -5.12 2.77 -5.57
C ALA A 226 -4.59 1.32 -5.43
N TRP A 227 -4.97 0.45 -6.36
CA TRP A 227 -4.41 -0.87 -6.52
C TRP A 227 -3.04 -0.79 -7.20
N SER A 228 -2.06 -1.51 -6.66
CA SER A 228 -0.71 -1.56 -7.22
C SER A 228 -0.05 -2.91 -6.99
N VAL A 229 1.11 -3.11 -7.62
CA VAL A 229 2.05 -4.18 -7.30
C VAL A 229 2.80 -3.85 -6.01
N THR A 230 3.23 -4.89 -5.29
CA THR A 230 4.02 -4.76 -4.05
C THR A 230 5.46 -4.34 -4.37
N GLY A 231 6.13 -3.69 -3.42
CA GLY A 231 7.49 -3.22 -3.59
C GLY A 231 7.78 -1.89 -2.91
N GLY A 232 9.06 -1.54 -2.90
CA GLY A 232 9.53 -0.38 -2.15
C GLY A 232 10.92 0.09 -2.54
N GLY A 233 11.38 1.11 -1.81
CA GLY A 233 12.64 1.78 -2.04
C GLY A 233 13.82 0.89 -1.67
N ARG A 234 14.89 0.95 -2.46
CA ARG A 234 16.15 0.30 -2.13
C ARG A 234 16.67 0.89 -0.83
N GLU A 235 17.11 0.07 0.11
CA GLU A 235 17.79 0.52 1.33
C GLU A 235 19.32 0.44 1.19
N ARG A 236 20.08 1.09 2.08
CA ARG A 236 21.56 1.11 1.98
C ARG A 236 22.18 -0.27 2.14
N GLN A 237 21.55 -1.16 2.90
CA GLN A 237 21.96 -2.53 3.13
C GLN A 237 21.56 -3.50 2.01
N ASP A 238 20.73 -3.06 1.05
CA ASP A 238 20.29 -3.92 -0.05
C ASP A 238 21.45 -4.15 -1.03
N ALA A 239 21.90 -5.41 -1.10
CA ALA A 239 22.99 -5.83 -1.98
C ALA A 239 22.65 -5.71 -3.48
N SER A 240 21.37 -5.76 -3.85
CA SER A 240 20.89 -5.64 -5.23
C SER A 240 19.41 -5.23 -5.25
N LEU A 241 18.91 -4.82 -6.42
CA LEU A 241 17.48 -4.56 -6.62
C LEU A 241 16.61 -5.82 -6.46
N GLU A 242 17.17 -6.99 -6.74
CA GLU A 242 16.48 -8.26 -6.45
C GLU A 242 16.39 -8.47 -4.93
N ALA A 243 17.44 -8.14 -4.17
CA ALA A 243 17.40 -8.19 -2.71
C ALA A 243 16.36 -7.22 -2.15
N THR A 244 16.27 -6.00 -2.69
CA THR A 244 15.19 -5.04 -2.39
C THR A 244 13.83 -5.66 -2.65
N ALA A 245 13.57 -6.17 -3.86
CA ALA A 245 12.29 -6.79 -4.21
C ALA A 245 11.89 -7.94 -3.27
N ARG A 246 12.86 -8.78 -2.89
CA ARG A 246 12.65 -9.91 -1.96
C ARG A 246 12.37 -9.44 -0.54
N ARG A 247 13.08 -8.41 -0.06
CA ARG A 247 12.89 -7.84 1.27
C ARG A 247 11.49 -7.24 1.38
N GLU A 248 11.15 -6.34 0.47
CA GLU A 248 9.85 -5.65 0.43
C GLU A 248 8.70 -6.65 0.33
N LEU A 249 8.79 -7.62 -0.59
CA LEU A 249 7.75 -8.64 -0.72
C LEU A 249 7.54 -9.43 0.58
N ARG A 250 8.62 -9.79 1.27
CA ARG A 250 8.55 -10.53 2.53
C ARG A 250 8.01 -9.67 3.66
N GLU A 251 8.42 -8.40 3.75
CA GLU A 251 7.98 -7.46 4.78
C GLU A 251 6.50 -7.12 4.61
N GLU A 252 6.05 -6.86 3.39
CA GLU A 252 4.65 -6.52 3.08
C GLU A 252 3.72 -7.72 3.20
N THR A 253 4.11 -8.89 2.67
CA THR A 253 3.17 -10.01 2.44
C THR A 253 3.54 -11.33 3.14
N GLY A 254 4.73 -11.41 3.74
CA GLY A 254 5.29 -12.66 4.24
C GLY A 254 5.74 -13.66 3.15
N LEU A 255 5.55 -13.35 1.87
CA LEU A 255 5.90 -14.26 0.78
C LEU A 255 7.41 -14.35 0.54
N VAL A 256 7.86 -15.58 0.28
CA VAL A 256 9.22 -15.88 -0.19
C VAL A 256 9.10 -16.64 -1.50
N LEU A 257 9.40 -15.96 -2.61
CA LEU A 257 9.32 -16.55 -3.94
C LEU A 257 10.72 -16.97 -4.42
N PRO A 258 10.99 -18.25 -4.71
CA PRO A 258 12.33 -18.68 -5.12
C PRO A 258 12.71 -18.12 -6.50
N GLY A 259 11.75 -18.05 -7.45
CA GLY A 259 11.98 -17.59 -8.82
C GLY A 259 11.44 -16.19 -9.06
N LEU A 260 12.26 -15.17 -8.82
CA LEU A 260 12.04 -13.81 -9.32
C LEU A 260 12.96 -13.58 -10.52
N ALA A 261 12.40 -13.05 -11.61
CA ALA A 261 13.16 -12.71 -12.80
C ALA A 261 12.99 -11.21 -13.13
N PRO A 262 14.05 -10.47 -13.47
CA PRO A 262 13.91 -9.10 -13.98
C PRO A 262 12.97 -9.09 -15.19
N PHE A 263 12.01 -8.17 -15.19
CA PHE A 263 11.04 -8.05 -16.27
C PHE A 263 11.19 -6.73 -17.03
N ALA A 264 11.20 -5.61 -16.33
CA ALA A 264 11.27 -4.29 -16.93
C ALA A 264 11.78 -3.22 -15.96
N VAL A 265 12.20 -2.08 -16.49
CA VAL A 265 12.39 -0.85 -15.71
C VAL A 265 11.26 0.10 -16.10
N GLU A 266 10.48 0.53 -15.11
CA GLU A 266 9.40 1.50 -15.31
C GLU A 266 9.79 2.86 -14.73
N GLU A 267 9.29 3.91 -15.36
CA GLU A 267 9.48 5.28 -14.91
C GLU A 267 8.18 5.80 -14.30
N ALA A 268 8.28 6.38 -13.11
CA ALA A 268 7.18 7.04 -12.41
C ALA A 268 7.61 8.43 -11.93
N VAL A 269 6.64 9.28 -11.60
CA VAL A 269 6.91 10.58 -10.99
C VAL A 269 6.70 10.49 -9.48
N SER A 270 7.73 10.82 -8.72
CA SER A 270 7.76 10.90 -7.26
C SER A 270 6.89 12.03 -6.71
N LEU A 271 6.65 12.01 -5.39
CA LEU A 271 5.91 13.08 -4.71
C LEU A 271 6.62 14.45 -4.74
N ASP A 272 7.94 14.47 -4.90
CA ASP A 272 8.74 15.70 -5.07
C ASP A 272 8.83 16.15 -6.54
N GLY A 273 8.11 15.49 -7.44
CA GLY A 273 8.08 15.81 -8.87
C GLY A 273 9.25 15.23 -9.67
N THR A 274 10.22 14.56 -9.02
CA THR A 274 11.33 13.90 -9.73
C THR A 274 10.89 12.63 -10.44
N SER A 275 11.62 12.24 -11.48
CA SER A 275 11.50 10.94 -12.12
C SER A 275 12.15 9.85 -11.27
N HIS A 276 11.46 8.72 -11.15
CA HIS A 276 11.81 7.59 -10.32
C HIS A 276 11.79 6.31 -11.13
N LEU A 277 12.95 5.65 -11.21
CA LEU A 277 13.12 4.41 -11.93
C LEU A 277 12.89 3.21 -10.98
N ILE A 278 12.00 2.31 -11.41
CA ILE A 278 11.55 1.14 -10.65
C ILE A 278 11.95 -0.12 -11.41
N GLN A 279 12.76 -0.99 -10.80
CA GLN A 279 13.04 -2.31 -11.36
C GLN A 279 11.89 -3.27 -11.03
N VAL A 280 11.16 -3.72 -12.04
CA VAL A 280 10.09 -4.69 -11.89
C VAL A 280 10.65 -6.11 -12.05
N PHE A 281 10.36 -6.97 -11.08
CA PHE A 281 10.59 -8.40 -11.13
C PHE A 281 9.27 -9.14 -11.31
N ALA A 282 9.29 -10.21 -12.10
CA ALA A 282 8.16 -11.11 -12.27
C ALA A 282 8.36 -12.39 -11.44
N GLY A 283 7.32 -12.81 -10.74
CA GLY A 283 7.27 -14.04 -9.97
C GLY A 283 5.99 -14.82 -10.20
N ARG A 284 5.98 -16.08 -9.77
CA ARG A 284 4.79 -16.93 -9.77
C ARG A 284 4.48 -17.43 -8.37
N TRP A 285 3.20 -17.41 -8.04
CA TRP A 285 2.69 -17.94 -6.79
C TRP A 285 1.24 -18.35 -6.94
N ASN A 286 0.88 -19.49 -6.37
CA ASN A 286 -0.50 -19.96 -6.28
C ASN A 286 -0.83 -20.06 -4.78
N GLY A 287 -1.86 -19.36 -4.34
CA GLY A 287 -2.32 -19.41 -2.97
C GLY A 287 -3.45 -18.42 -2.72
N ASP A 288 -3.91 -18.38 -1.49
CA ASP A 288 -4.99 -17.51 -1.07
C ASP A 288 -4.44 -16.12 -0.68
N ALA A 289 -4.80 -15.10 -1.46
CA ALA A 289 -4.40 -13.72 -1.20
C ALA A 289 -4.92 -13.21 0.16
N ALA A 290 -6.13 -13.64 0.57
CA ALA A 290 -6.75 -13.19 1.81
C ALA A 290 -6.11 -13.80 3.06
N ALA A 291 -5.34 -14.88 2.91
CA ALA A 291 -4.63 -15.54 4.00
C ALA A 291 -3.23 -14.94 4.26
N LEU A 292 -2.74 -14.06 3.39
CA LEU A 292 -1.44 -13.43 3.56
C LEU A 292 -1.50 -12.33 4.63
N PRO A 293 -0.50 -12.23 5.51
CA PRO A 293 -0.35 -11.03 6.33
C PRO A 293 -0.13 -9.83 5.41
N LEU A 294 -0.66 -8.67 5.80
CA LEU A 294 -0.37 -7.40 5.12
C LEU A 294 0.05 -6.39 6.18
N THR A 295 1.29 -5.90 6.07
CA THR A 295 1.84 -4.91 7.01
C THR A 295 1.69 -3.47 6.52
N GLU A 296 1.64 -3.28 5.19
CA GLU A 296 1.42 -1.99 4.53
C GLU A 296 0.28 -2.11 3.50
N GLY A 297 -0.70 -1.22 3.56
CA GLY A 297 -1.91 -1.27 2.74
C GLY A 297 -3.11 -1.93 3.43
N VAL A 298 -4.22 -1.99 2.69
CA VAL A 298 -5.55 -2.35 3.21
C VAL A 298 -5.87 -3.83 2.99
N MET A 299 -5.55 -4.37 1.82
CA MET A 299 -5.81 -5.77 1.47
C MET A 299 -5.01 -6.22 0.24
N LEU A 300 -4.90 -7.55 0.09
CA LEU A 300 -4.37 -8.22 -1.09
C LEU A 300 -5.50 -8.95 -1.83
N ALA A 301 -5.51 -8.91 -3.15
CA ALA A 301 -6.48 -9.65 -3.95
C ALA A 301 -5.94 -10.05 -5.32
N TRP A 302 -6.51 -11.12 -5.88
CA TRP A 302 -6.26 -11.57 -7.24
C TRP A 302 -7.18 -10.86 -8.23
N PHE A 303 -6.60 -10.36 -9.33
CA PHE A 303 -7.37 -9.74 -10.39
C PHE A 303 -7.02 -10.31 -11.76
N ASP A 304 -8.05 -10.49 -12.58
CA ASP A 304 -7.89 -10.76 -14.00
C ASP A 304 -7.56 -9.44 -14.74
N PRO A 305 -6.50 -9.41 -15.58
CA PRO A 305 -6.13 -8.23 -16.38
C PRO A 305 -7.25 -7.59 -17.20
N GLU A 306 -8.25 -8.36 -17.64
CA GLU A 306 -9.40 -7.86 -18.41
C GLU A 306 -10.37 -7.05 -17.53
N THR A 307 -10.41 -7.33 -16.23
CA THR A 307 -11.27 -6.62 -15.27
C THR A 307 -10.58 -5.41 -14.64
N MET A 308 -9.25 -5.38 -14.63
CA MET A 308 -8.45 -4.30 -14.04
C MET A 308 -8.73 -2.87 -14.55
N PRO A 309 -9.19 -2.63 -15.79
CA PRO A 309 -9.60 -1.29 -16.23
C PRO A 309 -10.73 -0.67 -15.39
N ARG A 310 -11.44 -1.45 -14.58
CA ARG A 310 -12.49 -0.99 -13.66
C ARG A 310 -11.95 -0.60 -12.28
N LEU A 311 -10.70 -0.91 -11.98
CA LEU A 311 -10.06 -0.64 -10.71
C LEU A 311 -9.47 0.77 -10.70
N ARG A 312 -9.41 1.38 -9.52
CA ARG A 312 -8.62 2.58 -9.30
C ARG A 312 -7.13 2.20 -9.21
N MET A 313 -6.35 2.45 -10.24
CA MET A 313 -4.92 2.14 -10.34
C MET A 313 -4.20 3.06 -11.33
N ALA A 314 -2.87 3.18 -11.24
CA ALA A 314 -2.07 3.86 -12.25
C ALA A 314 -2.29 3.27 -13.66
N PRO A 315 -2.48 4.10 -14.69
CA PRO A 315 -2.46 3.65 -16.08
C PRO A 315 -1.14 2.95 -16.47
N SER A 316 -0.01 3.40 -15.93
CA SER A 316 1.30 2.79 -16.17
C SER A 316 1.39 1.37 -15.59
N THR A 317 0.92 1.17 -14.35
CA THR A 317 0.85 -0.17 -13.72
C THR A 317 -0.07 -1.10 -14.50
N LEU A 318 -1.23 -0.62 -14.98
CA LEU A 318 -2.12 -1.42 -15.82
C LEU A 318 -1.43 -1.82 -17.14
N ALA A 319 -0.77 -0.87 -17.80
CA ALA A 319 -0.04 -1.13 -19.04
C ALA A 319 1.11 -2.15 -18.84
N LEU A 320 1.84 -2.05 -17.72
CA LEU A 320 2.88 -3.00 -17.31
C LEU A 320 2.32 -4.43 -17.17
N ILE A 321 1.21 -4.59 -16.44
CA ILE A 321 0.57 -5.89 -16.22
C ILE A 321 0.06 -6.48 -17.54
N GLN A 322 -0.60 -5.68 -18.37
CA GLN A 322 -1.07 -6.13 -19.68
C GLN A 322 0.09 -6.52 -20.61
N ARG A 323 1.20 -5.79 -20.57
CA ARG A 323 2.42 -6.13 -21.32
C ARG A 323 2.98 -7.47 -20.85
N HIS A 324 3.06 -7.69 -19.54
CA HIS A 324 3.49 -8.98 -18.99
C HIS A 324 2.53 -10.11 -19.37
N ALA A 325 1.22 -9.91 -19.26
CA ALA A 325 0.21 -10.91 -19.59
C ALA A 325 0.30 -11.39 -21.05
N ARG A 326 0.53 -10.48 -22.00
CA ARG A 326 0.76 -10.81 -23.42
C ARG A 326 2.00 -11.68 -23.65
N GLN A 327 3.04 -11.51 -22.83
CA GLN A 327 4.30 -12.27 -22.96
C GLN A 327 4.26 -13.61 -22.21
N ALA A 328 3.53 -13.69 -21.10
CA ALA A 328 3.51 -14.84 -20.21
C ALA A 328 2.63 -16.02 -20.69
N GLY A 329 2.01 -15.90 -21.87
CA GLY A 329 1.14 -16.92 -22.48
C GLY A 329 -0.24 -17.04 -21.82
N PRO A 330 -1.19 -17.71 -22.48
CA PRO A 330 -2.54 -17.89 -21.95
C PRO A 330 -2.52 -18.60 -20.58
N PRO A 331 -3.52 -18.35 -19.71
CA PRO A 331 -3.64 -19.08 -18.46
C PRO A 331 -3.66 -20.59 -18.73
N LYS A 332 -3.09 -21.38 -17.82
CA LYS A 332 -3.20 -22.83 -17.95
C LYS A 332 -4.68 -23.19 -17.78
N PRO A 333 -5.27 -24.01 -18.65
CA PRO A 333 -6.62 -24.50 -18.43
C PRO A 333 -6.67 -25.13 -17.05
N VAL A 334 -7.57 -24.64 -16.21
CA VAL A 334 -7.74 -25.10 -14.83
C VAL A 334 -8.15 -26.57 -14.88
N SER A 335 -7.19 -27.48 -14.74
CA SER A 335 -7.47 -28.91 -14.69
C SER A 335 -8.02 -29.23 -13.29
N GLY A 336 -9.34 -29.34 -13.19
CA GLY A 336 -10.08 -29.78 -12.01
C GLY A 336 -10.90 -28.66 -11.38
N SER A 337 -12.22 -28.84 -11.32
CA SER A 337 -13.10 -28.05 -10.47
C SER A 337 -12.54 -28.05 -9.05
N GLY A 338 -12.02 -26.90 -8.60
CA GLY A 338 -11.63 -26.72 -7.21
C GLY A 338 -12.81 -27.05 -6.29
N ALA A 339 -12.51 -27.55 -5.09
CA ALA A 339 -13.54 -27.75 -4.08
C ALA A 339 -14.33 -26.44 -3.88
N VAL A 340 -15.64 -26.48 -4.06
CA VAL A 340 -16.51 -25.33 -3.82
C VAL A 340 -16.73 -25.21 -2.30
N PRO A 341 -16.36 -24.08 -1.67
CA PRO A 341 -16.67 -23.86 -0.26
C PRO A 341 -18.18 -23.96 -0.03
N ARG A 342 -18.60 -24.74 0.97
CA ARG A 342 -20.01 -24.88 1.34
C ARG A 342 -20.27 -24.14 2.63
N VAL A 343 -21.35 -23.37 2.70
CA VAL A 343 -21.77 -22.73 3.95
C VAL A 343 -22.31 -23.81 4.89
N VAL A 344 -21.82 -23.85 6.12
CA VAL A 344 -22.30 -24.79 7.15
C VAL A 344 -23.30 -24.08 8.04
N GLY A 345 -24.56 -24.51 7.99
CA GLY A 345 -25.57 -24.11 8.96
C GLY A 345 -25.75 -25.21 10.01
N VAL A 346 -25.93 -24.82 11.26
CA VAL A 346 -26.07 -25.75 12.38
C VAL A 346 -27.43 -25.53 13.02
N HIS A 347 -28.18 -26.60 13.20
CA HIS A 347 -29.57 -26.61 13.65
C HIS A 347 -29.70 -27.49 14.89
N LEU A 348 -30.42 -27.01 15.90
CA LEU A 348 -30.80 -27.81 17.05
C LEU A 348 -32.06 -28.62 16.75
N TYR A 349 -31.93 -29.94 16.70
CA TYR A 349 -33.04 -30.87 16.75
C TYR A 349 -33.38 -31.18 18.21
N LEU A 350 -34.33 -30.44 18.76
CA LEU A 350 -34.81 -30.65 20.13
C LEU A 350 -36.22 -31.25 20.10
N GLU A 351 -36.32 -32.50 20.54
CA GLU A 351 -37.58 -33.26 20.62
C GLU A 351 -37.89 -33.62 22.08
N ARG A 352 -39.11 -33.35 22.53
CA ARG A 352 -39.65 -33.75 23.84
C ARG A 352 -41.06 -34.29 23.65
N GLU A 353 -41.34 -35.49 24.18
CA GLU A 353 -42.68 -36.10 24.14
C GLU A 353 -43.33 -36.16 22.74
N GLY A 354 -42.54 -36.45 21.70
CA GLY A 354 -43.02 -36.51 20.31
C GLY A 354 -43.34 -35.14 19.69
N LYS A 355 -42.87 -34.05 20.29
CA LYS A 355 -42.95 -32.70 19.76
C LYS A 355 -41.56 -32.12 19.54
N VAL A 356 -41.38 -31.37 18.45
CA VAL A 356 -40.14 -30.65 18.14
C VAL A 356 -40.32 -29.17 18.41
N LEU A 357 -39.26 -28.53 18.91
CA LEU A 357 -39.22 -27.08 19.09
C LEU A 357 -38.98 -26.39 17.74
N LEU A 358 -39.87 -25.47 17.38
CA LEU A 358 -39.73 -24.62 16.19
C LEU A 358 -40.04 -23.17 16.53
N GLY A 359 -39.29 -22.25 15.91
CA GLY A 359 -39.44 -20.83 16.08
C GLY A 359 -40.10 -20.18 14.87
N LEU A 360 -41.05 -19.27 15.09
CA LEU A 360 -41.60 -18.43 14.02
C LEU A 360 -40.64 -17.28 13.74
N ARG A 361 -40.06 -17.23 12.53
CA ARG A 361 -39.09 -16.18 12.18
C ARG A 361 -39.77 -14.81 12.02
N HIS A 362 -39.09 -13.75 12.48
CA HIS A 362 -39.56 -12.37 12.37
C HIS A 362 -39.84 -12.00 10.90
N PRO A 363 -40.90 -11.21 10.60
CA PRO A 363 -41.24 -10.80 9.23
C PRO A 363 -40.06 -10.19 8.45
N ASP A 364 -39.21 -9.43 9.14
CA ASP A 364 -38.06 -8.73 8.57
C ASP A 364 -36.79 -9.59 8.48
N SER A 365 -36.88 -10.89 8.79
CA SER A 365 -35.76 -11.81 8.64
C SER A 365 -35.29 -11.87 7.19
N ALA A 366 -33.99 -11.62 6.97
CA ALA A 366 -33.34 -11.67 5.66
C ALA A 366 -33.50 -13.03 4.94
N TYR A 367 -33.74 -14.10 5.69
CA TYR A 367 -34.07 -15.43 5.19
C TYR A 367 -35.39 -15.91 5.82
N ALA A 368 -36.33 -16.33 4.97
CA ALA A 368 -37.59 -16.99 5.37
C ALA A 368 -38.39 -16.26 6.47
N GLY A 369 -38.64 -14.95 6.34
CA GLY A 369 -39.52 -14.21 7.25
C GLY A 369 -40.95 -14.74 7.22
N ASN A 370 -41.63 -14.76 8.37
CA ASN A 370 -42.95 -15.39 8.59
C ASN A 370 -43.00 -16.91 8.34
N VAL A 371 -41.87 -17.61 8.43
CA VAL A 371 -41.78 -19.06 8.24
C VAL A 371 -41.24 -19.72 9.51
N HIS A 372 -41.80 -20.86 9.90
CA HIS A 372 -41.27 -21.62 11.04
C HIS A 372 -39.94 -22.29 10.71
N HIS A 373 -39.02 -22.33 11.66
CA HIS A 373 -37.70 -22.89 11.48
C HIS A 373 -37.18 -23.56 12.76
N ALA A 374 -36.20 -24.44 12.63
CA ALA A 374 -35.43 -24.91 13.78
C ALA A 374 -34.55 -23.75 14.29
N LEU A 375 -34.16 -23.85 15.56
CA LEU A 375 -33.12 -22.99 16.11
C LEU A 375 -31.82 -23.24 15.34
N ALA A 376 -31.25 -22.17 14.78
CA ALA A 376 -30.20 -22.35 13.80
C ALA A 376 -29.35 -21.10 13.55
N GLY A 377 -28.07 -21.33 13.23
CA GLY A 377 -27.24 -20.26 12.67
C GLY A 377 -26.06 -20.74 11.87
N HIS A 378 -25.24 -19.79 11.44
CA HIS A 378 -24.08 -20.03 10.58
C HIS A 378 -22.88 -20.39 11.45
N CYS A 379 -22.23 -21.51 11.12
CA CYS A 379 -20.98 -21.87 11.78
C CYS A 379 -19.87 -20.91 11.35
N GLU A 380 -19.32 -20.15 12.29
CA GLU A 380 -18.22 -19.23 12.03
C GLU A 380 -16.87 -19.93 12.22
N ARG A 381 -15.92 -19.30 12.93
CA ARG A 381 -14.58 -19.86 13.20
C ARG A 381 -14.59 -20.78 14.43
N GLU A 382 -15.64 -21.59 14.58
CA GLU A 382 -15.83 -22.56 15.65
C GLU A 382 -16.16 -23.97 15.12
N SER A 383 -16.28 -24.95 16.02
CA SER A 383 -16.81 -26.28 15.68
C SER A 383 -18.34 -26.25 15.58
N ALA A 384 -18.94 -27.17 14.82
CA ALA A 384 -20.40 -27.26 14.71
C ALA A 384 -21.10 -27.40 16.08
N ALA A 385 -20.52 -28.17 17.00
CA ALA A 385 -21.07 -28.32 18.35
C ALA A 385 -20.97 -27.03 19.20
N ALA A 386 -19.90 -26.26 19.02
CA ALA A 386 -19.76 -24.95 19.67
C ALA A 386 -20.73 -23.92 19.08
N CYS A 387 -20.91 -23.91 17.76
CA CYS A 387 -21.92 -23.10 17.08
C CYS A 387 -23.32 -23.44 17.61
N LEU A 388 -23.68 -24.72 17.70
CA LEU A 388 -24.96 -25.17 18.26
C LEU A 388 -25.23 -24.58 19.64
N ALA A 389 -24.25 -24.64 20.55
CA ALA A 389 -24.41 -24.14 21.92
C ALA A 389 -24.51 -22.62 21.98
N ARG A 390 -23.75 -21.91 21.14
CA ARG A 390 -23.83 -20.44 21.00
C ARG A 390 -25.21 -20.03 20.53
N GLU A 391 -25.66 -20.55 19.39
CA GLU A 391 -26.96 -20.23 18.80
C GLU A 391 -28.12 -20.60 19.74
N ALA A 392 -28.03 -21.75 20.43
CA ALA A 392 -29.07 -22.19 21.37
C ALA A 392 -29.27 -21.20 22.52
N TRP A 393 -28.17 -20.62 23.01
CA TRP A 393 -28.20 -19.62 24.06
C TRP A 393 -28.64 -18.25 23.53
N GLU A 394 -28.08 -17.81 22.40
CA GLU A 394 -28.36 -16.50 21.79
C GLU A 394 -29.82 -16.37 21.37
N GLU A 395 -30.39 -17.36 20.68
CA GLU A 395 -31.76 -17.23 20.15
C GLU A 395 -32.86 -17.59 21.17
N ALA A 396 -32.58 -18.55 22.06
CA ALA A 396 -33.60 -19.19 22.91
C ALA A 396 -33.29 -19.24 24.41
N GLY A 397 -32.10 -18.78 24.85
CA GLY A 397 -31.65 -18.89 26.24
C GLY A 397 -31.38 -20.33 26.70
N LEU A 398 -31.29 -21.29 25.76
CA LEU A 398 -31.10 -22.70 26.07
C LEU A 398 -29.62 -23.00 26.28
N VAL A 399 -29.31 -23.71 27.37
CA VAL A 399 -27.94 -24.13 27.68
C VAL A 399 -27.73 -25.55 27.17
N VAL A 400 -26.83 -25.68 26.18
CA VAL A 400 -26.43 -26.95 25.57
C VAL A 400 -24.95 -27.21 25.88
N ASP A 401 -24.61 -28.43 26.29
CA ASP A 401 -23.21 -28.86 26.39
C ASP A 401 -22.72 -29.33 25.01
N PRO A 402 -21.73 -28.65 24.38
CA PRO A 402 -21.19 -29.06 23.10
C PRO A 402 -20.70 -30.51 23.05
N ALA A 403 -20.22 -31.06 24.17
CA ALA A 403 -19.70 -32.43 24.22
C ALA A 403 -20.80 -33.50 24.06
N GLY A 404 -22.06 -33.14 24.33
CA GLY A 404 -23.23 -34.01 24.21
C GLY A 404 -23.99 -33.86 22.88
N ALA A 405 -23.47 -33.09 21.92
CA ALA A 405 -24.12 -32.89 20.63
C ALA A 405 -23.89 -34.07 19.68
N GLU A 406 -24.99 -34.67 19.20
CA GLU A 406 -25.00 -35.81 18.29
C GLU A 406 -25.61 -35.44 16.94
N LEU A 407 -24.93 -35.78 15.84
CA LEU A 407 -25.47 -35.57 14.49
C LEU A 407 -26.62 -36.55 14.20
N VAL A 408 -27.80 -36.01 13.95
CA VAL A 408 -29.00 -36.81 13.64
C VAL A 408 -29.44 -36.70 12.18
N HIS A 409 -29.07 -35.62 11.48
CA HIS A 409 -29.36 -35.49 10.06
C HIS A 409 -28.47 -34.46 9.36
N VAL A 410 -28.24 -34.65 8.06
CA VAL A 410 -27.56 -33.69 7.19
C VAL A 410 -28.45 -33.40 5.98
N VAL A 411 -28.70 -32.12 5.72
CA VAL A 411 -29.31 -31.71 4.45
C VAL A 411 -28.28 -31.01 3.59
N HIS A 412 -28.09 -31.53 2.38
CA HIS A 412 -27.23 -30.94 1.37
C HIS A 412 -28.09 -30.17 0.38
N VAL A 413 -28.07 -28.84 0.48
CA VAL A 413 -29.09 -27.99 -0.16
C VAL A 413 -28.50 -26.88 -1.01
N VAL A 414 -29.14 -26.64 -2.15
CA VAL A 414 -29.01 -25.42 -2.95
C VAL A 414 -30.34 -24.67 -2.85
N ASP A 415 -30.40 -23.66 -1.98
CA ASP A 415 -31.65 -22.95 -1.66
C ASP A 415 -32.20 -22.13 -2.85
N ALA A 416 -31.33 -21.67 -3.74
CA ALA A 416 -31.67 -20.90 -4.93
C ALA A 416 -30.78 -21.33 -6.09
N ALA A 417 -31.33 -21.43 -7.30
CA ALA A 417 -30.58 -21.78 -8.50
C ALA A 417 -29.39 -20.83 -8.69
N GLY A 418 -28.18 -21.39 -8.77
CA GLY A 418 -26.93 -20.62 -8.86
C GLY A 418 -26.40 -20.04 -7.53
N GLY A 419 -27.07 -20.29 -6.40
CA GLY A 419 -26.59 -19.92 -5.06
C GLY A 419 -25.49 -20.87 -4.53
N PRO A 420 -24.68 -20.44 -3.55
CA PRO A 420 -23.65 -21.30 -2.96
C PRO A 420 -24.30 -22.53 -2.28
N PRO A 421 -23.77 -23.74 -2.48
CA PRO A 421 -24.30 -24.93 -1.83
C PRO A 421 -24.07 -24.87 -0.32
N ARG A 422 -25.01 -25.43 0.45
CA ARG A 422 -24.97 -25.45 1.91
C ARG A 422 -25.01 -26.88 2.45
N ILE A 423 -24.35 -27.07 3.58
CA ILE A 423 -24.50 -28.26 4.42
C ILE A 423 -25.23 -27.82 5.69
N GLN A 424 -26.44 -28.32 5.90
CA GLN A 424 -27.22 -28.08 7.10
C GLN A 424 -27.07 -29.28 8.04
N LEU A 425 -26.40 -29.08 9.17
CA LEU A 425 -26.18 -30.10 10.19
C LEU A 425 -27.28 -29.97 11.24
N PHE A 426 -28.06 -31.03 11.43
CA PHE A 426 -29.04 -31.13 12.52
C PHE A 426 -28.44 -31.95 13.64
N LEU A 427 -28.20 -31.31 14.78
CA LEU A 427 -27.62 -31.92 15.97
C LEU A 427 -28.69 -32.06 17.06
N ARG A 428 -28.76 -33.22 17.69
CA ARG A 428 -29.53 -33.45 18.91
C ARG A 428 -28.60 -33.28 20.11
N ALA A 429 -29.06 -32.58 21.14
CA ALA A 429 -28.32 -32.44 22.39
C ALA A 429 -29.29 -32.28 23.56
N GLU A 430 -28.82 -32.55 24.77
CA GLU A 430 -29.55 -32.16 25.98
C GLU A 430 -29.53 -30.63 26.13
N ALA A 431 -30.71 -30.01 26.13
CA ALA A 431 -30.89 -28.59 26.33
C ALA A 431 -31.57 -28.31 27.67
N ARG A 432 -30.93 -27.51 28.53
CA ARG A 432 -31.47 -27.06 29.83
C ARG A 432 -32.06 -25.67 29.71
N GLY A 433 -33.14 -25.42 30.44
CA GLY A 433 -33.90 -24.16 30.38
C GLY A 433 -35.22 -24.32 29.62
N GLU A 434 -36.04 -23.27 29.71
CA GLU A 434 -37.27 -23.12 28.93
C GLU A 434 -37.00 -22.16 27.77
N PRO A 435 -37.38 -22.53 26.52
CA PRO A 435 -37.18 -21.66 25.36
C PRO A 435 -37.87 -20.32 25.54
N ALA A 436 -37.14 -19.22 25.35
CA ALA A 436 -37.65 -17.86 25.38
C ALA A 436 -37.02 -17.02 24.27
N VAL A 437 -37.75 -16.08 23.69
CA VAL A 437 -37.22 -15.24 22.60
C VAL A 437 -36.17 -14.26 23.15
N TYR A 438 -34.90 -14.52 22.85
CA TYR A 438 -33.78 -13.64 23.23
C TYR A 438 -33.41 -12.65 22.11
N GLU A 439 -33.72 -12.99 20.86
CA GLU A 439 -33.54 -12.13 19.68
C GLU A 439 -34.90 -11.78 19.03
N PRO A 440 -35.64 -10.80 19.58
CA PRO A 440 -36.98 -10.46 19.12
C PRO A 440 -37.03 -9.87 17.70
N ASP A 441 -35.91 -9.41 17.17
CA ASP A 441 -35.74 -8.93 15.80
C ASP A 441 -35.56 -10.08 14.78
N ARG A 442 -35.30 -11.30 15.27
CA ARG A 442 -35.04 -12.51 14.46
C ARG A 442 -36.12 -13.57 14.62
N CYS A 443 -36.68 -13.71 15.82
CA CYS A 443 -37.68 -14.72 16.18
C CYS A 443 -38.87 -14.09 16.91
N VAL A 444 -40.09 -14.53 16.59
CA VAL A 444 -41.36 -14.03 17.16
C VAL A 444 -41.85 -14.90 18.31
N SER A 445 -41.74 -16.23 18.17
CA SER A 445 -42.18 -17.19 19.18
C SER A 445 -41.42 -18.50 19.05
N TRP A 446 -41.34 -19.25 20.16
CA TRP A 446 -40.86 -20.63 20.22
C TRP A 446 -42.00 -21.53 20.66
N ASP A 447 -42.34 -22.53 19.85
CA ASP A 447 -43.50 -23.40 20.08
C ASP A 447 -43.15 -24.89 19.87
N TRP A 448 -43.83 -25.77 20.63
CA TRP A 448 -43.66 -27.22 20.54
C TRP A 448 -44.69 -27.83 19.59
N TRP A 449 -44.22 -28.34 18.45
CA TRP A 449 -45.07 -28.88 17.39
C TRP A 449 -45.03 -30.41 17.35
N PRO A 450 -46.18 -31.12 17.31
CA PRO A 450 -46.19 -32.56 17.10
C PRO A 450 -45.46 -32.92 15.82
N VAL A 451 -44.58 -33.93 15.87
CA VAL A 451 -43.78 -34.31 14.71
C VAL A 451 -44.58 -34.88 13.53
N ASP A 452 -45.83 -35.26 13.76
CA ASP A 452 -46.82 -35.68 12.77
C ASP A 452 -47.74 -34.54 12.27
N ALA A 453 -47.63 -33.35 12.86
CA ALA A 453 -48.46 -32.19 12.56
C ALA A 453 -47.61 -30.90 12.61
N LEU A 454 -46.57 -30.87 11.77
CA LEU A 454 -45.66 -29.72 11.66
C LEU A 454 -46.36 -28.48 11.11
N PRO A 455 -45.94 -27.27 11.53
CA PRO A 455 -46.55 -26.01 11.10
C PRO A 455 -46.38 -25.78 9.59
N ASP A 456 -47.24 -24.92 9.04
CA ASP A 456 -47.16 -24.42 7.67
C ASP A 456 -47.40 -22.90 7.68
N PRO A 457 -46.48 -22.06 7.14
CA PRO A 457 -45.24 -22.43 6.45
C PRO A 457 -44.09 -22.82 7.39
N ILE A 458 -43.22 -23.73 6.92
CA ILE A 458 -41.96 -24.15 7.55
C ILE A 458 -40.82 -24.17 6.52
N VAL A 459 -39.59 -23.87 6.94
CA VAL A 459 -38.40 -23.91 6.06
C VAL A 459 -38.26 -25.31 5.44
N PRO A 460 -38.18 -25.44 4.09
CA PRO A 460 -38.25 -26.74 3.42
C PRO A 460 -37.21 -27.76 3.89
N TYR A 461 -35.96 -27.36 4.07
CA TYR A 461 -34.93 -28.28 4.54
C TYR A 461 -35.08 -28.64 6.02
N THR A 462 -35.76 -27.82 6.83
CA THR A 462 -36.10 -28.18 8.23
C THR A 462 -37.14 -29.27 8.27
N ARG A 463 -38.19 -29.16 7.46
CA ARG A 463 -39.19 -30.22 7.29
C ARG A 463 -38.52 -31.53 6.83
N ALA A 464 -37.69 -31.44 5.79
CA ALA A 464 -36.95 -32.60 5.27
C ALA A 464 -36.06 -33.26 6.33
N ALA A 465 -35.38 -32.47 7.17
CA ALA A 465 -34.57 -32.99 8.26
C ALA A 465 -35.41 -33.70 9.33
N ILE A 466 -36.53 -33.11 9.77
CA ILE A 466 -37.42 -33.72 10.78
C ILE A 466 -37.99 -35.06 10.26
N GLU A 467 -38.48 -35.07 9.02
CA GLU A 467 -38.98 -36.29 8.38
C GLU A 467 -37.87 -37.34 8.19
N GLY A 468 -36.66 -36.89 7.86
CA GLY A 468 -35.46 -37.71 7.75
C GLY A 468 -35.09 -38.39 9.07
N VAL A 469 -35.00 -37.63 10.17
CA VAL A 469 -34.71 -38.15 11.52
C VAL A 469 -35.72 -39.22 11.92
N ARG A 470 -37.01 -38.98 11.70
CA ARG A 470 -38.07 -39.95 12.04
C ARG A 470 -38.01 -41.23 11.23
N ALA A 471 -37.63 -41.12 9.97
CA ALA A 471 -37.46 -42.27 9.10
C ALA A 471 -36.12 -43.00 9.32
N GLY A 472 -35.29 -42.56 10.26
CA GLY A 472 -33.95 -43.11 10.49
C GLY A 472 -32.97 -42.83 9.34
N ARG A 473 -33.24 -41.82 8.50
CA ARG A 473 -32.33 -41.38 7.44
C ARG A 473 -31.36 -40.35 7.99
N LEU A 474 -30.09 -40.45 7.61
CA LEU A 474 -29.05 -39.49 8.02
C LEU A 474 -28.82 -38.37 7.00
N PHE A 475 -29.32 -38.50 5.77
CA PHE A 475 -28.96 -37.60 4.68
C PHE A 475 -30.13 -37.32 3.73
N THR A 476 -30.25 -36.07 3.29
CA THR A 476 -31.20 -35.63 2.26
C THR A 476 -30.54 -34.61 1.33
N GLU A 477 -30.82 -34.70 0.02
CA GLU A 477 -30.40 -33.73 -0.98
C GLU A 477 -31.58 -32.90 -1.48
N MET A 478 -31.39 -31.59 -1.64
CA MET A 478 -32.45 -30.67 -2.07
C MET A 478 -31.90 -29.60 -3.01
N GLY A 479 -32.67 -29.23 -4.05
CA GLY A 479 -32.34 -28.13 -4.94
C GLY A 479 -31.23 -28.41 -5.96
N TRP A 480 -30.77 -29.65 -6.05
CA TRP A 480 -29.82 -30.10 -7.08
C TRP A 480 -30.56 -30.37 -8.39
N GLU A 481 -30.03 -29.87 -9.51
CA GLU A 481 -30.51 -30.27 -10.84
C GLU A 481 -30.28 -31.77 -11.04
N ALA A 482 -31.23 -32.47 -11.66
CA ALA A 482 -31.04 -33.87 -12.00
C ALA A 482 -29.85 -34.01 -12.96
N ALA A 483 -28.90 -34.88 -12.60
CA ALA A 483 -27.72 -35.16 -13.40
C ALA A 483 -28.04 -35.76 -14.78
#